data_AF-A0AAU6WK38-F1
#
_entry.id   AF-A0AAU6WK38-F1
#
_cell.length_a   1.000
_cell.length_b   1.000
_cell.length_c   1.000
_cell.angle_alpha   90.00
_cell.angle_beta   90.00
_cell.angle_gamma   90.00
#
_symmetry.space_group_name_H-M   'P 1'
#
loop_
_entity.id
_entity.type
_entity.pdbx_description
1 polymer ?
#
loop_
_entity_poly.entity_id
_entity_poly.type
_entity_poly.pdbx_seq_one_letter_code
_entity_poly.pdbx_strand_id
1 'polypeptide(L)' 'MHIFSVGFDQSKNPLRAEPEDSSKIFPANEDYFYSPKKIKNDWLMVEDEDGNLFWIKWCDKKGNLSIELYYDA' A
#
# COMPACT_ATOMS: atom_id res chain seq x y z
N MET A 1 -7.12 -4.34 -18.22
CA MET A 1 -6.09 -3.56 -17.51
C MET A 1 -6.53 -3.43 -16.07
N HIS A 2 -6.19 -4.45 -15.29
CA HIS A 2 -6.38 -4.50 -13.85
C HIS A 2 -5.06 -4.14 -13.18
N ILE A 3 -5.12 -3.44 -12.04
CA ILE A 3 -3.92 -3.18 -11.25
C ILE A 3 -3.54 -4.49 -10.56
N PHE A 4 -2.36 -5.01 -10.88
CA PHE A 4 -1.80 -6.22 -10.28
C PHE A 4 -1.16 -5.91 -8.93
N SER A 5 -0.34 -4.87 -8.86
CA SER A 5 0.39 -4.51 -7.63
C SER A 5 0.65 -3.01 -7.55
N VAL A 6 1.09 -2.58 -6.36
CA VAL A 6 1.47 -1.19 -6.09
C VAL A 6 2.88 -1.10 -5.52
N GLY A 7 3.62 -0.08 -5.95
CA GLY A 7 4.92 0.28 -5.39
C GLY A 7 4.80 1.46 -4.43
N PHE A 8 5.59 1.46 -3.37
CA PHE A 8 5.62 2.54 -2.38
C PHE A 8 7.01 2.66 -1.73
N ASP A 9 7.34 3.87 -1.29
CA ASP A 9 8.58 4.15 -0.54
C ASP A 9 8.35 3.88 0.95
N GLN A 10 8.86 2.74 1.45
CA GLN A 10 8.71 2.32 2.85
C GLN A 10 9.22 3.37 3.86
N SER A 11 10.19 4.21 3.50
CA SER A 11 10.72 5.25 4.39
C SER A 11 9.73 6.40 4.62
N LYS A 12 8.81 6.62 3.67
CA LYS A 12 7.80 7.69 3.71
C LYS A 12 6.38 7.18 3.91
N ASN A 13 6.11 5.97 3.45
CA ASN A 13 4.79 5.35 3.42
C ASN A 13 4.87 3.89 3.89
N PRO A 14 5.13 3.67 5.19
CA PRO A 14 5.36 2.34 5.71
C PRO A 14 4.09 1.48 5.71
N LEU A 15 4.26 0.16 5.67
CA LEU A 15 3.18 -0.80 5.95
C LEU A 15 2.66 -0.66 7.39
N ARG A 16 1.33 -0.58 7.56
CA ARG A 16 0.67 -0.43 8.87
C ARG A 16 -0.39 -1.48 9.12
N ALA A 17 -0.64 -1.81 10.40
CA ALA A 17 -1.73 -2.71 10.78
C ALA A 17 -3.11 -2.11 10.54
N GLU A 18 -3.25 -0.79 10.72
CA GLU A 18 -4.52 -0.06 10.65
C GLU A 18 -4.38 1.21 9.80
N PRO A 19 -5.49 1.73 9.23
CA PRO A 19 -5.51 2.91 8.38
C PRO A 19 -5.43 4.21 9.20
N GLU A 20 -4.37 4.34 9.99
CA GLU A 20 -4.08 5.49 10.83
C GLU A 20 -2.57 5.68 11.03
N ASP A 21 -2.15 6.94 11.23
CA ASP A 21 -0.72 7.31 11.31
C ASP A 21 -0.04 6.83 12.61
N SER A 22 -0.81 6.52 13.65
CA SER A 22 -0.34 5.96 14.94
C SER A 22 -0.18 4.44 14.93
N SER A 23 -0.65 3.77 13.89
CA SER A 23 -0.66 2.30 13.86
C SER A 23 0.75 1.72 13.82
N LYS A 24 0.88 0.50 14.35
CA LYS A 24 2.10 -0.30 14.31
C LYS A 24 2.58 -0.45 12.86
N ILE A 25 3.89 -0.21 12.68
CA ILE A 25 4.59 -0.32 11.40
C ILE A 25 5.23 -1.70 11.26
N PHE A 26 5.26 -2.20 10.02
CA PHE A 26 5.96 -3.43 9.63
C PHE A 26 7.00 -3.11 8.55
N PRO A 27 8.15 -3.83 8.53
CA PRO A 27 9.07 -3.74 7.41
C PRO A 27 8.40 -4.28 6.14
N ALA A 28 8.62 -3.61 5.01
CA ALA A 28 8.29 -4.16 3.71
C ALA A 28 9.40 -5.13 3.26
N ASN A 29 9.02 -6.13 2.47
CA ASN A 29 9.96 -7.00 1.76
C ASN A 29 10.14 -6.45 0.34
N GLU A 30 11.37 -6.14 -0.04
CA GLU A 30 11.69 -5.55 -1.35
C GLU A 30 11.45 -6.54 -2.51
N ASP A 31 11.45 -7.84 -2.23
CA ASP A 31 11.22 -8.89 -3.22
C ASP A 31 9.73 -9.21 -3.44
N TYR A 32 8.82 -8.58 -2.68
CA TYR A 32 7.39 -8.90 -2.71
C TYR A 32 6.57 -7.91 -3.53
N PHE A 33 5.58 -8.45 -4.24
CA PHE A 33 4.49 -7.63 -4.78
C PHE A 33 3.38 -7.41 -3.77
N TYR A 34 2.87 -6.18 -3.71
CA TYR A 34 1.78 -5.79 -2.83
C TYR A 34 0.51 -5.55 -3.64
N SER A 35 -0.46 -6.46 -3.51
CA SER A 35 -1.70 -6.44 -4.29
C SER A 35 -2.75 -5.52 -3.65
N PRO A 36 -3.35 -4.56 -4.36
CA PRO A 36 -4.38 -3.68 -3.79
C PRO A 36 -5.69 -4.45 -3.52
N LYS A 37 -6.30 -4.25 -2.34
CA LYS A 37 -7.54 -4.94 -1.94
C LYS A 37 -8.71 -4.04 -1.65
N LYS A 38 -8.49 -2.94 -0.92
CA LYS A 38 -9.58 -2.09 -0.42
C LYS A 38 -9.11 -0.67 -0.13
N ILE A 39 -9.94 0.32 -0.44
CA ILE A 39 -9.69 1.72 -0.07
C ILE A 39 -10.55 2.10 1.15
N LYS A 40 -9.98 2.89 2.06
CA LYS A 40 -10.68 3.57 3.15
C LYS A 40 -10.08 4.96 3.33
N ASN A 41 -10.80 5.99 2.90
CA ASN A 41 -10.29 7.37 2.83
C ASN A 41 -8.96 7.40 2.05
N ASP A 42 -7.92 8.01 2.61
CA ASP A 42 -6.60 8.14 2.00
C ASP A 42 -5.74 6.86 2.11
N TRP A 43 -6.31 5.77 2.63
CA TRP A 43 -5.61 4.50 2.88
C TRP A 43 -6.02 3.41 1.90
N LEU A 44 -5.03 2.66 1.47
CA LEU A 44 -5.16 1.48 0.63
C LEU A 44 -4.67 0.26 1.42
N MET A 45 -5.54 -0.73 1.54
CA MET A 45 -5.19 -2.04 2.02
C MET A 45 -4.49 -2.80 0.90
N VAL A 46 -3.33 -3.35 1.22
CA VAL A 46 -2.54 -4.22 0.35
C VAL A 46 -2.38 -5.59 0.99
N GLU A 47 -2.31 -6.62 0.15
CA GLU A 47 -1.96 -7.99 0.54
C GLU A 47 -0.56 -8.31 0.03
N ASP A 48 0.30 -8.88 0.88
CA ASP A 48 1.60 -9.40 0.46
C ASP A 48 1.50 -10.82 -0.12
N GLU A 49 2.62 -11.40 -0.53
CA GLU A 49 2.64 -12.74 -1.13
C GLU A 49 2.35 -13.88 -0.12
N ASP A 50 2.46 -13.59 1.18
CA ASP A 50 2.16 -14.52 2.27
C ASP A 50 0.69 -14.42 2.73
N GLY A 51 -0.12 -13.53 2.13
CA GLY A 51 -1.53 -13.30 2.47
C GLY A 51 -1.76 -12.38 3.66
N ASN A 52 -0.73 -11.67 4.14
CA ASN A 52 -0.86 -10.68 5.21
C ASN A 52 -1.43 -9.37 4.66
N LEU A 53 -2.28 -8.72 5.46
CA LEU A 53 -2.93 -7.47 5.10
C LEU A 53 -2.31 -6.28 5.84
N PHE A 54 -2.02 -5.24 5.07
CA PHE A 54 -1.45 -4.00 5.58
C PHE A 54 -2.13 -2.78 4.97
N TRP A 55 -1.90 -1.62 5.56
CA TRP A 55 -2.36 -0.34 5.07
C TRP A 55 -1.20 0.58 4.72
N ILE A 56 -1.32 1.24 3.57
CA ILE A 56 -0.44 2.32 3.10
C ILE A 56 -1.30 3.51 2.66
N LYS A 57 -0.73 4.71 2.58
CA LYS A 57 -1.43 5.86 1.98
C LYS A 57 -1.36 5.79 0.46
N TRP A 58 -2.50 5.86 -0.23
CA TRP A 58 -2.50 5.88 -1.70
C TRP A 58 -2.52 7.30 -2.27
N CYS A 59 -2.97 8.28 -1.48
CA CYS A 59 -2.95 9.67 -1.87
C CYS A 59 -2.48 10.59 -0.73
N ASP A 60 -1.96 11.76 -1.10
CA ASP A 60 -1.70 12.85 -0.17
C ASP A 60 -2.98 13.64 0.14
N LYS A 61 -2.89 14.61 1.07
CA LYS A 61 -4.03 15.49 1.44
C LYS A 61 -4.52 16.38 0.31
N LYS A 62 -3.76 16.51 -0.78
CA LYS A 62 -4.12 17.28 -1.98
C LYS A 62 -4.74 16.38 -3.06
N GLY A 63 -4.84 15.07 -2.82
CA GLY A 63 -5.36 14.09 -3.77
C GLY A 63 -4.35 13.62 -4.81
N ASN A 64 -3.06 13.92 -4.65
CA ASN A 64 -2.02 13.40 -5.53
C ASN A 64 -1.71 11.95 -5.16
N LEU A 65 -1.45 11.11 -6.18
CA LEU A 65 -1.08 9.72 -5.98
C LEU A 65 0.30 9.62 -5.29
N SER A 66 0.37 8.81 -4.23
CA SER A 66 1.57 8.57 -3.42
C SER A 66 2.19 7.18 -3.63
N ILE A 67 1.70 6.45 -4.63
CA ILE A 67 2.08 5.07 -4.96
C ILE A 67 2.28 4.93 -6.46
N GLU A 68 3.04 3.91 -6.85
CA GLU A 68 3.17 3.48 -8.24
C GLU A 68 2.15 2.37 -8.53
N LEU A 69 1.59 2.36 -9.73
CA LEU A 69 0.61 1.36 -10.14
C LEU A 69 1.21 0.45 -11.21
N TYR A 70 1.19 -0.86 -10.96
CA TYR A 70 1.63 -1.88 -11.91
C TYR A 70 0.41 -2.63 -12.44
N TYR A 71 0.27 -2.70 -13.76
CA TYR A 71 -0.89 -3.28 -14.44
C TYR A 71 -0.56 -4.67 -14.98
N ASP A 72 -1.58 -5.53 -15.04
CA ASP A 72 -1.49 -6.74 -15.85
C ASP A 72 -1.37 -6.39 -17.35
N ALA A 73 -0.65 -7.24 -18.09
CA ALA A 73 -0.43 -7.10 -19.54
C ALA A 73 -1.60 -7.67 -20.35
#